data_AF-A0A9L0IAN2-F1
#
_entry.id   AF-A0A9L0IAN2-F1
#
_cell.length_a   1.000
_cell.length_b   1.000
_cell.length_c   1.000
_cell.angle_alpha   90.00
_cell.angle_beta   90.00
_cell.angle_gamma   90.00
#
_symmetry.space_group_name_H-M   'P 1'
#
loop_
_entity.id
_entity.type
_entity.pdbx_description
1 polymer ?
#
loop_
_entity_poly.entity_id
_entity_poly.type
_entity_poly.pdbx_seq_one_letter_code
_entity_poly.pdbx_strand_id
1 'polypeptide(L)'
;MAEFSQKRGKRRDDEVLGSAVDFLLANARLVLGVGGAAVLGIATLAVKRLIDRATSPRDEDEAKGDTTCLEDSWKELSLLKATPCLQPRPPPAALSQPLSPLPPSPSAPEGPADDHPQMSPPCSSPAPLCLTFQEKLLAFERDHVTIPVAHVALAKQLAGDIALELQAYLRNKFPELPFGALVPSGPLYDGLQAGLADRVRLLVPLVLEPGLWSLVPGVDTVARDPRCWAVHRTQLEFRSRGSSPWDRFLVGGYLSSRALLELLRKALATSVNWPAIGSLLGCLIRPSVASEELLLEVQHEHLELNVAVLLAVTGTDAEDRLLLAWPLEGLAGNLWLQDLYPAEAARLRALDDHDMGTRRRLLLLLCGVCHSHPALSRLGRRHLTQVVLRLGEEEVDWAEAALGERFLQALELLISGLERASLPCHFNPGVNLFSSLREEEIDDIGYALYSGLQAPEWLL
;
A
#
# COMPACT_ATOMS: atom_id res chain seq x y z
N MET A 1 -77.49 -10.59 -62.86
CA MET A 1 -76.03 -10.59 -63.06
C MET A 1 -75.44 -10.90 -61.70
N ALA A 2 -75.10 -12.16 -61.42
CA ALA A 2 -73.80 -12.79 -61.76
C ALA A 2 -72.72 -12.32 -60.75
N GLU A 3 -72.31 -13.16 -59.78
CA GLU A 3 -71.23 -14.16 -59.87
C GLU A 3 -69.81 -13.53 -59.91
N PHE A 4 -68.71 -14.09 -59.35
CA PHE A 4 -68.45 -15.02 -58.23
C PHE A 4 -66.90 -15.06 -58.03
N SER A 5 -66.41 -15.48 -56.86
CA SER A 5 -65.10 -16.18 -56.66
C SER A 5 -63.73 -15.44 -56.52
N GLN A 6 -63.15 -15.59 -55.31
CA GLN A 6 -61.74 -15.96 -54.98
C GLN A 6 -60.51 -15.12 -55.42
N LYS A 7 -59.69 -14.74 -54.42
CA LYS A 7 -58.48 -15.52 -54.04
C LYS A 7 -57.92 -15.18 -52.64
N ARG A 8 -57.13 -16.11 -52.09
CA ARG A 8 -56.66 -16.21 -50.70
C ARG A 8 -55.14 -16.12 -50.63
N GLY A 9 -54.57 -15.40 -49.66
CA GLY A 9 -53.23 -15.70 -49.12
C GLY A 9 -52.25 -14.54 -48.90
N LYS A 10 -51.43 -14.71 -47.84
CA LYS A 10 -50.21 -13.95 -47.46
C LYS A 10 -50.36 -12.46 -47.08
N ARG A 11 -50.48 -12.23 -45.76
CA ARG A 11 -49.64 -11.33 -44.93
C ARG A 11 -50.06 -11.51 -43.47
N ARG A 12 -49.22 -12.15 -42.65
CA ARG A 12 -49.41 -12.25 -41.18
C ARG A 12 -48.11 -12.25 -40.38
N ASP A 13 -47.00 -11.91 -41.04
CA ASP A 13 -45.66 -11.83 -40.42
C ASP A 13 -45.23 -10.37 -40.14
N ASP A 14 -45.89 -9.38 -40.76
CA ASP A 14 -45.57 -7.95 -40.63
C ASP A 14 -45.93 -7.38 -39.23
N GLU A 15 -46.99 -7.87 -38.58
CA GLU A 15 -47.45 -7.35 -37.26
C GLU A 15 -46.53 -7.75 -36.10
N VAL A 16 -45.95 -8.96 -36.14
CA VAL A 16 -45.07 -9.46 -35.07
C VAL A 16 -43.74 -8.71 -35.09
N LEU A 17 -43.19 -8.47 -36.29
CA LEU A 17 -41.93 -7.75 -36.48
C LEU A 17 -42.04 -6.28 -36.03
N GLY A 18 -43.17 -5.62 -36.30
CA GLY A 18 -43.45 -4.26 -35.83
C GLY A 18 -43.38 -4.15 -34.30
N SER A 19 -44.07 -5.04 -33.59
CA SER A 19 -44.09 -5.01 -32.11
C SER A 19 -42.71 -5.23 -31.47
N ALA A 20 -41.86 -6.06 -32.08
CA ALA A 20 -40.50 -6.31 -31.60
C ALA A 20 -39.57 -5.11 -31.85
N VAL A 21 -39.72 -4.43 -32.99
CA VAL A 21 -38.98 -3.21 -33.32
C VAL A 21 -39.40 -2.05 -32.40
N ASP A 22 -40.69 -1.89 -32.13
CA ASP A 22 -41.18 -0.87 -31.18
C ASP A 22 -40.71 -1.14 -29.74
N PHE A 23 -40.61 -2.42 -29.32
CA PHE A 23 -40.06 -2.78 -28.01
C PHE A 23 -38.55 -2.50 -27.92
N LEU A 24 -37.79 -2.72 -28.99
CA LEU A 24 -36.37 -2.34 -29.07
C LEU A 24 -36.18 -0.81 -29.10
N LEU A 25 -37.04 -0.07 -29.81
CA LEU A 25 -37.02 1.40 -29.82
C LEU A 25 -37.41 2.03 -28.48
N ALA A 26 -38.35 1.42 -27.75
CA ALA A 26 -38.72 1.84 -26.39
C ALA A 26 -37.55 1.65 -25.42
N ASN A 27 -36.87 0.50 -25.45
CA ASN A 27 -35.70 0.24 -24.61
C ASN A 27 -34.48 1.09 -25.02
N ALA A 28 -34.27 1.34 -26.32
CA ALA A 28 -33.21 2.26 -26.79
C ALA A 28 -33.42 3.69 -26.27
N ARG A 29 -34.67 4.17 -26.18
CA ARG A 29 -34.98 5.48 -25.57
C ARG A 29 -34.75 5.50 -24.05
N LEU A 30 -34.97 4.38 -23.35
CA LEU A 30 -34.69 4.26 -21.91
C LEU A 30 -33.17 4.32 -21.64
N VAL A 31 -32.37 3.62 -22.46
CA VAL A 31 -30.89 3.56 -22.32
C VAL A 31 -30.21 4.85 -22.77
N LEU A 32 -30.69 5.51 -23.83
CA LEU A 32 -30.15 6.80 -24.28
C LEU A 32 -30.59 8.00 -23.41
N GLY A 33 -31.74 7.93 -22.74
CA GLY A 33 -32.33 9.06 -22.01
C GLY A 33 -31.51 9.55 -20.81
N VAL A 34 -30.79 8.66 -20.13
CA VAL A 34 -30.00 9.00 -18.92
C VAL A 34 -28.50 8.80 -19.13
N GLY A 35 -28.09 7.72 -19.81
CA GLY A 35 -26.67 7.49 -20.12
C GLY A 35 -26.12 8.37 -21.24
N GLY A 36 -26.94 8.66 -22.26
CA GLY A 36 -26.50 9.41 -23.45
C GLY A 36 -26.10 10.86 -23.15
N ALA A 37 -26.83 11.54 -22.26
CA ALA A 37 -26.55 12.92 -21.88
C ALA A 37 -25.23 13.06 -21.11
N ALA A 38 -24.91 12.12 -20.21
CA ALA A 38 -23.65 12.11 -19.48
C ALA A 38 -22.45 11.89 -20.41
N VAL A 39 -22.51 10.91 -21.31
CA VAL A 39 -21.44 10.63 -22.27
C VAL A 39 -21.24 11.80 -23.25
N LEU A 40 -22.31 12.45 -23.71
CA LEU A 40 -22.20 13.65 -24.56
C LEU A 40 -21.61 14.85 -23.80
N GLY A 41 -21.93 15.00 -22.50
CA GLY A 41 -21.34 16.01 -21.62
C GLY A 41 -19.84 15.80 -21.40
N ILE A 42 -19.41 14.55 -21.18
CA ILE A 42 -17.99 14.19 -21.02
C ILE A 42 -17.23 14.42 -22.34
N ALA A 43 -17.78 14.00 -23.48
CA ALA A 43 -17.16 14.20 -24.79
C ALA A 43 -17.02 15.69 -25.16
N THR A 44 -18.04 16.52 -24.86
CA THR A 44 -17.98 17.96 -25.12
C THR A 44 -17.01 18.69 -24.18
N LEU A 45 -16.86 18.25 -22.93
CA LEU A 45 -15.81 18.76 -22.02
C LEU A 45 -14.40 18.40 -22.47
N ALA A 46 -14.18 17.17 -22.97
CA ALA A 46 -12.90 16.73 -23.50
C ALA A 46 -12.50 17.55 -24.74
N VAL A 47 -13.42 17.73 -25.70
CA VAL A 47 -13.18 18.57 -26.89
C VAL A 47 -12.95 20.03 -26.51
N LYS A 48 -13.70 20.57 -25.53
CA LYS A 48 -13.48 21.94 -25.05
C LYS A 48 -12.10 22.11 -24.42
N ARG A 49 -11.65 21.21 -23.54
CA ARG A 49 -10.29 21.23 -22.97
C ARG A 49 -9.21 21.13 -24.04
N LEU A 50 -9.45 20.39 -25.11
CA LEU A 50 -8.49 20.21 -26.21
C LEU A 50 -8.42 21.46 -27.10
N ILE A 51 -9.55 22.15 -27.30
CA ILE A 51 -9.59 23.45 -27.99
C ILE A 51 -8.94 24.55 -27.12
N ASP A 52 -9.31 24.67 -25.84
CA ASP A 52 -8.75 25.68 -24.92
C ASP A 52 -7.21 25.49 -24.75
N ARG A 53 -6.71 24.25 -24.82
CA ARG A 53 -5.26 23.93 -24.86
C ARG A 53 -4.59 24.24 -26.21
N ALA A 54 -5.36 24.36 -27.30
CA ALA A 54 -4.87 24.73 -28.63
C ALA A 54 -5.03 26.23 -28.96
N THR A 55 -5.85 26.97 -28.19
CA THR A 55 -6.12 28.41 -28.39
C THR A 55 -5.50 29.31 -27.32
N SER A 56 -4.81 28.76 -26.32
CA SER A 56 -4.00 29.56 -25.38
C SER A 56 -2.98 30.40 -26.16
N PRO A 57 -2.94 31.74 -25.99
CA PRO A 57 -1.90 32.55 -26.60
C PRO A 57 -0.53 32.14 -26.03
N ARG A 58 0.49 32.24 -26.88
CA ARG A 58 1.89 32.05 -26.51
C ARG A 58 2.39 33.38 -25.96
N ASP A 59 2.70 33.43 -24.67
CA ASP A 59 3.35 34.60 -24.09
C ASP A 59 4.76 34.73 -24.69
N GLU A 60 4.94 35.78 -25.51
CA GLU A 60 6.23 36.22 -26.01
C GLU A 60 6.82 37.23 -25.03
N ASP A 61 7.62 36.76 -24.07
CA ASP A 61 8.70 37.57 -23.47
C ASP A 61 9.66 36.73 -22.60
N GLU A 62 10.58 36.01 -23.23
CA GLU A 62 11.93 35.79 -22.66
C GLU A 62 12.98 35.46 -23.74
N ALA A 63 13.13 36.37 -24.71
CA ALA A 63 14.19 36.30 -25.71
C ALA A 63 15.50 36.92 -25.18
N LYS A 64 16.35 36.11 -24.51
CA LYS A 64 17.83 36.26 -24.45
C LYS A 64 18.51 35.13 -23.66
N GLY A 65 19.03 34.13 -24.37
CA GLY A 65 19.87 33.07 -23.79
C GLY A 65 20.24 32.00 -24.81
N ASP A 66 21.49 32.03 -25.27
CA ASP A 66 22.26 30.90 -25.82
C ASP A 66 21.69 30.11 -27.00
N THR A 67 21.61 30.80 -28.15
CA THR A 67 21.55 30.20 -29.50
C THR A 67 22.87 29.53 -29.89
N THR A 68 23.30 28.51 -29.16
CA THR A 68 24.50 27.68 -29.46
C THR A 68 24.30 26.18 -29.26
N CYS A 69 23.28 25.72 -28.52
CA CYS A 69 23.14 24.30 -28.18
C CYS A 69 22.43 23.40 -29.24
N LEU A 70 21.95 23.95 -30.36
CA LEU A 70 21.09 23.20 -31.30
C LEU A 70 21.81 22.56 -32.51
N GLU A 71 23.06 22.91 -32.82
CA GLU A 71 23.81 22.28 -33.92
C GLU A 71 24.68 21.08 -33.51
N ASP A 72 24.92 20.89 -32.21
CA ASP A 72 25.69 19.74 -31.70
C ASP A 72 24.80 18.52 -31.38
N SER A 73 23.54 18.74 -30.98
CA SER A 73 22.58 17.65 -30.71
C SER A 73 22.33 16.72 -31.91
N TRP A 74 22.48 17.21 -33.15
CA TRP A 74 22.30 16.39 -34.36
C TRP A 74 23.56 15.61 -34.78
N LYS A 75 24.72 15.91 -34.19
CA LYS A 75 25.98 15.17 -34.42
C LYS A 75 26.17 14.00 -33.45
N GLU A 76 25.60 14.05 -32.24
CA GLU A 76 25.67 12.92 -31.31
C GLU A 76 24.76 11.75 -31.71
N LEU A 77 23.60 12.02 -32.30
CA LEU A 77 22.69 10.97 -32.80
C LEU A 77 23.23 10.18 -34.02
N SER A 78 24.27 10.67 -34.69
CA SER A 78 24.92 9.97 -35.80
C SER A 78 26.07 9.04 -35.36
N LEU A 79 26.45 9.05 -34.08
CA LEU A 79 27.54 8.20 -33.53
C LEU A 79 27.07 6.90 -32.85
N LEU A 80 25.75 6.70 -32.66
CA LEU A 80 25.20 5.48 -32.03
C LEU A 80 24.81 4.36 -33.02
N LYS A 81 25.23 4.45 -34.30
CA LYS A 81 25.15 3.34 -35.27
C LYS A 81 26.46 2.55 -35.33
N ALA A 82 26.74 1.76 -34.31
CA ALA A 82 27.84 0.78 -34.32
C ALA A 82 27.56 -0.44 -33.42
N THR A 83 26.62 -1.30 -33.83
CA THR A 83 26.47 -2.65 -33.25
C THR A 83 27.57 -3.60 -33.76
N PRO A 84 28.44 -4.17 -32.91
CA PRO A 84 29.32 -5.24 -33.33
C PRO A 84 28.55 -6.57 -33.38
N CYS A 85 28.55 -7.23 -34.53
CA CYS A 85 27.93 -8.53 -34.73
C CYS A 85 28.58 -9.62 -33.86
N LEU A 86 27.78 -10.39 -33.12
CA LEU A 86 28.15 -11.73 -32.68
C LEU A 86 27.71 -12.77 -33.72
N GLN A 87 28.58 -13.73 -34.01
CA GLN A 87 28.44 -14.62 -35.17
C GLN A 87 27.38 -15.73 -34.97
N PRO A 88 26.70 -16.18 -36.04
CA PRO A 88 25.77 -17.31 -35.98
C PRO A 88 26.52 -18.66 -36.00
N ARG A 89 26.01 -19.66 -35.25
CA ARG A 89 26.44 -21.06 -35.36
C ARG A 89 25.45 -21.84 -36.26
N PRO A 90 25.92 -22.69 -37.19
CA PRO A 90 25.09 -23.18 -38.30
C PRO A 90 24.11 -24.33 -37.96
N PRO A 91 23.09 -24.57 -38.80
CA PRO A 91 22.01 -25.53 -38.54
C PRO A 91 22.26 -26.94 -39.15
N PRO A 92 21.57 -27.98 -38.65
CA PRO A 92 21.31 -29.20 -39.43
C PRO A 92 20.22 -28.94 -40.48
N ALA A 93 20.44 -29.43 -41.70
CA ALA A 93 19.56 -29.17 -42.84
C ALA A 93 18.31 -30.06 -42.89
N ALA A 94 17.29 -29.56 -43.59
CA ALA A 94 15.99 -30.17 -43.83
C ALA A 94 16.01 -31.54 -44.51
N LEU A 95 14.97 -32.34 -44.26
CA LEU A 95 14.27 -33.12 -45.29
C LEU A 95 12.74 -32.98 -45.10
N SER A 96 12.00 -33.18 -46.19
CA SER A 96 10.70 -32.54 -46.43
C SER A 96 9.45 -33.41 -46.21
N GLN A 97 8.30 -32.73 -46.23
CA GLN A 97 6.88 -33.15 -46.19
C GLN A 97 6.46 -34.19 -47.29
N PRO A 98 5.17 -34.55 -47.46
CA PRO A 98 4.17 -35.18 -46.55
C PRO A 98 3.40 -36.38 -47.21
N LEU A 99 2.41 -37.02 -46.54
CA LEU A 99 1.09 -37.53 -47.07
C LEU A 99 0.41 -38.61 -46.16
N SER A 100 -0.92 -38.69 -46.16
CA SER A 100 -1.83 -39.66 -45.47
C SER A 100 -2.10 -40.95 -46.32
N PRO A 101 -2.97 -41.95 -45.98
CA PRO A 101 -3.89 -42.22 -44.83
C PRO A 101 -3.94 -43.71 -44.28
N LEU A 102 -5.00 -44.09 -43.55
CA LEU A 102 -5.44 -45.42 -42.98
C LEU A 102 -5.65 -46.57 -44.04
N PRO A 103 -5.99 -47.88 -43.74
CA PRO A 103 -6.66 -48.45 -42.53
C PRO A 103 -6.06 -49.71 -41.76
N PRO A 104 -6.55 -51.01 -41.79
CA PRO A 104 -7.00 -51.65 -40.52
C PRO A 104 -6.52 -53.11 -40.15
N SER A 105 -6.60 -53.45 -38.84
CA SER A 105 -6.97 -54.74 -38.14
C SER A 105 -6.45 -56.14 -38.61
N PRO A 106 -6.13 -57.12 -37.72
CA PRO A 106 -7.18 -57.99 -37.12
C PRO A 106 -6.94 -58.73 -35.75
N SER A 107 -8.06 -59.02 -35.06
CA SER A 107 -8.48 -60.26 -34.33
C SER A 107 -7.71 -60.94 -33.16
N ALA A 108 -8.51 -61.55 -32.26
CA ALA A 108 -8.14 -62.26 -31.00
C ALA A 108 -7.91 -63.79 -31.14
N PRO A 109 -7.79 -64.56 -30.03
CA PRO A 109 -8.97 -65.28 -29.48
C PRO A 109 -9.07 -65.38 -27.92
N GLU A 110 -10.22 -65.92 -27.43
CA GLU A 110 -10.61 -66.18 -26.02
C GLU A 110 -9.75 -67.28 -25.31
N GLY A 111 -9.77 -67.55 -23.99
CA GLY A 111 -10.53 -67.16 -22.76
C GLY A 111 -10.09 -68.13 -21.61
N PRO A 112 -10.84 -68.43 -20.51
CA PRO A 112 -11.88 -67.70 -19.78
C PRO A 112 -11.71 -67.71 -18.22
N ALA A 113 -12.71 -67.15 -17.50
CA ALA A 113 -13.14 -67.41 -16.11
C ALA A 113 -12.40 -66.79 -14.89
N ASP A 114 -13.18 -65.98 -14.16
CA ASP A 114 -13.31 -65.82 -12.69
C ASP A 114 -12.08 -65.54 -11.79
N ASP A 115 -11.96 -64.30 -11.31
CA ASP A 115 -12.37 -63.96 -9.93
C ASP A 115 -12.40 -62.44 -9.69
N HIS A 116 -13.46 -61.93 -9.05
CA HIS A 116 -13.62 -60.51 -8.69
C HIS A 116 -13.15 -60.22 -7.26
N PRO A 117 -12.29 -59.21 -7.07
CA PRO A 117 -12.34 -58.35 -5.88
C PRO A 117 -13.00 -57.01 -6.23
N GLN A 118 -13.87 -56.52 -5.35
CA GLN A 118 -14.58 -55.25 -5.54
C GLN A 118 -13.61 -54.06 -5.60
N MET A 119 -13.61 -53.32 -6.71
CA MET A 119 -13.09 -51.95 -6.69
C MET A 119 -14.05 -51.08 -5.88
N SER A 120 -13.54 -50.49 -4.79
CA SER A 120 -14.12 -49.28 -4.20
C SER A 120 -14.24 -48.21 -5.28
N PRO A 121 -15.32 -47.41 -5.32
CA PRO A 121 -15.40 -46.31 -6.27
C PRO A 121 -14.21 -45.35 -6.03
N PRO A 122 -13.51 -44.89 -7.09
CA PRO A 122 -12.50 -43.87 -6.92
C PRO A 122 -13.19 -42.65 -6.31
N CYS A 123 -12.61 -42.10 -5.23
CA CYS A 123 -13.08 -40.84 -4.65
C CYS A 123 -13.16 -39.79 -5.76
N SER A 124 -14.39 -39.42 -6.13
CA SER A 124 -14.64 -38.24 -6.93
C SER A 124 -13.95 -37.06 -6.25
N SER A 125 -12.96 -36.48 -6.92
CA SER A 125 -12.42 -35.18 -6.50
C SER A 125 -13.62 -34.26 -6.28
N PRO A 126 -13.75 -33.60 -5.11
CA PRO A 126 -14.89 -32.74 -4.89
C PRO A 126 -14.93 -31.70 -6.01
N ALA A 127 -16.08 -31.58 -6.67
CA ALA A 127 -16.29 -30.49 -7.62
C ALA A 127 -15.95 -29.17 -6.89
N PRO A 128 -15.26 -28.23 -7.54
CA PRO A 128 -14.89 -26.98 -6.87
C PRO A 128 -16.17 -26.30 -6.40
N LEU A 129 -16.37 -26.30 -5.08
CA LEU A 129 -17.50 -25.61 -4.47
C LEU A 129 -17.36 -24.15 -4.86
N CYS A 130 -18.41 -23.59 -5.47
CA CYS A 130 -18.48 -22.16 -5.78
C CYS A 130 -18.63 -21.39 -4.47
N LEU A 131 -17.52 -21.23 -3.74
CA LEU A 131 -17.43 -20.41 -2.55
C LEU A 131 -17.92 -19.01 -2.88
N THR A 132 -18.76 -18.46 -2.00
CA THR A 132 -19.13 -17.05 -2.05
C THR A 132 -17.90 -16.17 -1.87
N PHE A 133 -17.95 -14.92 -2.33
CA PHE A 133 -16.83 -13.97 -2.14
C PHE A 133 -16.43 -13.86 -0.66
N GLN A 134 -17.42 -13.78 0.23
CA GLN A 134 -17.22 -13.80 1.69
C GLN A 134 -16.41 -15.03 2.17
N GLU A 135 -16.75 -16.24 1.71
CA GLU A 135 -16.04 -17.46 2.10
C GLU A 135 -14.60 -17.50 1.57
N LYS A 136 -14.37 -17.00 0.35
CA LYS A 136 -13.01 -16.87 -0.22
C LYS A 136 -12.17 -15.86 0.56
N LEU A 137 -12.77 -14.75 0.96
CA LEU A 137 -12.14 -13.72 1.77
C LEU A 137 -11.75 -14.26 3.16
N LEU A 138 -12.65 -15.03 3.80
CA LEU A 138 -12.36 -15.75 5.04
C LEU A 138 -11.32 -16.87 4.89
N ALA A 139 -11.17 -17.48 3.70
CA ALA A 139 -10.09 -18.41 3.41
C ALA A 139 -8.74 -17.67 3.31
N PHE A 140 -8.68 -16.62 2.48
CA PHE A 140 -7.51 -15.75 2.35
C PHE A 140 -7.01 -15.21 3.70
N GLU A 141 -7.92 -14.85 4.61
CA GLU A 141 -7.56 -14.43 5.96
C GLU A 141 -6.78 -15.51 6.72
N ARG A 142 -7.22 -16.77 6.66
CA ARG A 142 -6.59 -17.89 7.37
C ARG A 142 -5.25 -18.28 6.76
N ASP A 143 -5.16 -18.22 5.43
CA ASP A 143 -4.01 -18.72 4.68
C ASP A 143 -2.89 -17.68 4.54
N HIS A 144 -3.22 -16.38 4.42
CA HIS A 144 -2.25 -15.32 4.12
C HIS A 144 -2.13 -14.23 5.20
N VAL A 145 -3.17 -13.97 5.98
CA VAL A 145 -3.19 -12.85 6.95
C VAL A 145 -2.93 -13.32 8.39
N THR A 146 -3.43 -14.50 8.75
CA THR A 146 -3.36 -15.05 10.11
C THR A 146 -1.96 -15.59 10.41
N ILE A 147 -1.21 -14.87 11.25
CA ILE A 147 0.11 -15.32 11.73
C ILE A 147 -0.09 -16.36 12.84
N PRO A 148 0.63 -17.51 12.84
CA PRO A 148 0.60 -18.46 13.94
C PRO A 148 0.90 -17.80 15.29
N VAL A 149 0.05 -18.05 16.29
CA VAL A 149 0.15 -17.42 17.63
C VAL A 149 1.51 -17.65 18.29
N ALA A 150 2.15 -18.80 18.04
CA ALA A 150 3.51 -19.10 18.50
C ALA A 150 4.56 -18.13 17.91
N HIS A 151 4.46 -17.79 16.62
CA HIS A 151 5.36 -16.83 15.97
C HIS A 151 5.10 -15.41 16.48
N VAL A 152 3.84 -15.03 16.72
CA VAL A 152 3.49 -13.73 17.33
C VAL A 152 4.06 -13.61 18.75
N ALA A 153 3.98 -14.67 19.56
CA ALA A 153 4.55 -14.69 20.90
C ALA A 153 6.08 -14.57 20.88
N LEU A 154 6.75 -15.35 20.01
CA LEU A 154 8.20 -15.28 19.80
C LEU A 154 8.65 -13.90 19.31
N ALA A 155 7.94 -13.30 18.35
CA ALA A 155 8.22 -11.96 17.85
C ALA A 155 8.13 -10.89 18.94
N LYS A 156 7.12 -10.98 19.82
CA LYS A 156 6.96 -10.08 20.97
C LYS A 156 8.08 -10.27 21.99
N GLN A 157 8.45 -11.51 22.28
CA GLN A 157 9.56 -11.81 23.18
C GLN A 157 10.88 -11.23 22.64
N LEU A 158 11.26 -11.57 21.41
CA LEU A 158 12.50 -11.07 20.77
C LEU A 158 12.53 -9.54 20.71
N ALA A 159 11.41 -8.89 20.38
CA ALA A 159 11.32 -7.43 20.37
C ALA A 159 11.46 -6.81 21.77
N GLY A 160 10.95 -7.47 22.82
CA GLY A 160 11.12 -7.06 24.21
C GLY A 160 12.56 -7.26 24.71
N ASP A 161 13.18 -8.40 24.40
CA ASP A 161 14.55 -8.71 24.79
C ASP A 161 15.55 -7.75 24.11
N ILE A 162 15.37 -7.48 22.80
CA ILE A 162 16.14 -6.46 22.06
C ILE A 162 15.93 -5.06 22.65
N ALA A 163 14.72 -4.72 23.10
CA ALA A 163 14.44 -3.46 23.76
C ALA A 163 15.23 -3.33 25.07
N LEU A 164 15.28 -4.37 25.91
CA LEU A 164 16.01 -4.36 27.18
C LEU A 164 17.53 -4.25 26.98
N GLU A 165 18.10 -5.03 26.06
CA GLU A 165 19.53 -4.99 25.73
C GLU A 165 19.94 -3.63 25.15
N LEU A 166 19.14 -3.08 24.24
CA LEU A 166 19.39 -1.74 23.71
C LEU A 166 19.22 -0.66 24.80
N GLN A 167 18.33 -0.85 25.78
CA GLN A 167 18.14 0.08 26.89
C GLN A 167 19.36 0.09 27.82
N ALA A 168 19.88 -1.09 28.16
CA ALA A 168 21.09 -1.24 28.94
C ALA A 168 22.29 -0.60 28.23
N TYR A 169 22.42 -0.83 26.92
CA TYR A 169 23.45 -0.20 26.09
C TYR A 169 23.34 1.33 26.07
N LEU A 170 22.16 1.89 25.81
CA LEU A 170 21.96 3.35 25.79
C LEU A 170 22.28 4.00 27.13
N ARG A 171 21.84 3.39 28.24
CA ARG A 171 22.16 3.86 29.61
C ARG A 171 23.65 3.82 29.93
N ASN A 172 24.35 2.76 29.50
CA ASN A 172 25.78 2.61 29.76
C ASN A 172 26.65 3.53 28.90
N LYS A 173 26.24 3.79 27.65
CA LYS A 173 27.02 4.58 26.69
C LYS A 173 26.72 6.08 26.73
N PHE A 174 25.47 6.44 27.03
CA PHE A 174 25.00 7.82 27.08
C PHE A 174 24.31 8.11 28.44
N PRO A 175 24.98 7.88 29.59
CA PRO A 175 24.40 8.09 30.92
C PRO A 175 23.93 9.53 31.16
N GLU A 176 24.47 10.48 30.38
CA GLU A 176 24.14 11.89 30.44
C GLU A 176 22.92 12.29 29.59
N LEU A 177 22.40 11.40 28.73
CA LEU A 177 21.20 11.63 27.93
C LEU A 177 19.99 10.96 28.61
N PRO A 178 18.93 11.70 28.98
CA PRO A 178 17.76 11.14 29.67
C PRO A 178 16.83 10.42 28.70
N PHE A 179 17.25 9.25 28.24
CA PHE A 179 16.39 8.29 27.55
C PHE A 179 15.42 7.63 28.54
N GLY A 180 14.14 7.58 28.19
CA GLY A 180 13.13 6.86 28.96
C GLY A 180 13.22 5.34 28.76
N ALA A 181 12.16 4.62 29.12
CA ALA A 181 12.08 3.19 28.85
C ALA A 181 11.83 2.93 27.36
N LEU A 182 12.55 1.97 26.76
CA LEU A 182 12.26 1.54 25.40
C LEU A 182 10.93 0.78 25.40
N VAL A 183 10.00 1.19 24.54
CA VAL A 183 8.67 0.58 24.45
C VAL A 183 8.50 -0.05 23.07
N PRO A 184 8.46 -1.39 22.95
CA PRO A 184 8.10 -2.03 21.70
C PRO A 184 6.59 -1.83 21.43
N SER A 185 6.24 -1.46 20.21
CA SER A 185 4.90 -1.06 19.79
C SER A 185 4.65 -1.39 18.31
N GLY A 186 3.52 -0.96 17.76
CA GLY A 186 3.19 -1.18 16.35
C GLY A 186 2.29 -2.39 16.10
N PRO A 187 2.08 -2.77 14.82
CA PRO A 187 1.00 -3.67 14.43
C PRO A 187 1.00 -5.04 15.13
N LEU A 188 2.19 -5.58 15.42
CA LEU A 188 2.40 -6.80 16.20
C LEU A 188 1.72 -6.74 17.59
N TYR A 189 1.81 -5.59 18.27
CA TYR A 189 1.28 -5.40 19.62
C TYR A 189 -0.21 -5.06 19.60
N ASP A 190 -0.63 -4.22 18.65
CA ASP A 190 -2.01 -3.75 18.57
C ASP A 190 -3.03 -4.77 18.02
N GLY A 191 -2.56 -5.95 17.58
CA GLY A 191 -3.39 -6.98 16.95
C GLY A 191 -3.72 -6.67 15.48
N LEU A 192 -2.87 -5.86 14.83
CA LEU A 192 -3.09 -5.32 13.50
C LEU A 192 -2.09 -5.84 12.45
N GLN A 193 -1.21 -6.78 12.80
CA GLN A 193 -0.15 -7.27 11.91
C GLN A 193 -0.68 -8.21 10.81
N ALA A 194 -0.45 -7.87 9.54
CA ALA A 194 -0.86 -8.68 8.40
C ALA A 194 0.37 -9.42 7.85
N GLY A 195 0.55 -10.68 8.24
CA GLY A 195 1.75 -11.44 7.92
C GLY A 195 3.05 -10.86 8.53
N LEU A 196 4.19 -11.36 8.07
CA LEU A 196 5.52 -11.00 8.61
C LEU A 196 6.11 -9.71 8.01
N ALA A 197 5.44 -9.07 7.05
CA ALA A 197 5.96 -7.92 6.31
C ALA A 197 6.00 -6.61 7.14
N ASP A 198 5.08 -6.46 8.10
CA ASP A 198 5.02 -5.25 8.93
C ASP A 198 6.21 -5.11 9.89
N ARG A 199 6.80 -3.92 9.91
CA ARG A 199 7.88 -3.54 10.82
C ARG A 199 7.36 -3.44 12.25
N VAL A 200 8.05 -4.09 13.19
CA VAL A 200 7.88 -3.87 14.63
C VAL A 200 8.43 -2.49 14.98
N ARG A 201 7.72 -1.68 15.75
CA ARG A 201 8.21 -0.37 16.18
C ARG A 201 8.90 -0.51 17.54
N LEU A 202 10.02 0.17 17.74
CA LEU A 202 10.70 0.27 19.02
C LEU A 202 10.87 1.74 19.37
N LEU A 203 9.98 2.27 20.22
CA LEU A 203 9.97 3.68 20.61
C LEU A 203 11.07 3.96 21.63
N VAL A 204 11.93 4.93 21.31
CA VAL A 204 13.00 5.48 22.14
C VAL A 204 12.55 6.85 22.67
N PRO A 205 11.85 6.93 23.82
CA PRO A 205 11.36 8.20 24.35
C PRO A 205 12.51 9.10 24.83
N LEU A 206 12.51 10.33 24.31
CA LEU A 206 13.43 11.42 24.65
C LEU A 206 12.75 12.29 25.72
N VAL A 207 13.25 12.22 26.96
CA VAL A 207 12.67 13.03 28.05
C VAL A 207 13.21 14.46 27.96
N LEU A 208 12.36 15.37 27.48
CA LEU A 208 12.64 16.80 27.44
C LEU A 208 12.25 17.47 28.77
N GLU A 209 13.04 18.44 29.22
CA GLU A 209 12.77 19.14 30.48
C GLU A 209 11.61 20.13 30.34
N PRO A 210 10.59 20.08 31.22
CA PRO A 210 9.41 20.92 31.11
C PRO A 210 9.79 22.41 31.17
N GLY A 211 9.28 23.18 30.21
CA GLY A 211 9.49 24.63 30.11
C GLY A 211 10.79 25.08 29.42
N LEU A 212 11.75 24.18 29.13
CA LEU A 212 12.95 24.52 28.34
C LEU A 212 12.75 24.36 26.83
N TRP A 213 11.69 23.68 26.43
CA TRP A 213 11.37 23.32 25.07
C TRP A 213 9.94 23.75 24.74
N SER A 214 9.69 24.21 23.52
CA SER A 214 8.36 24.53 23.00
C SER A 214 8.17 23.89 21.63
N LEU A 215 6.99 23.34 21.37
CA LEU A 215 6.64 22.78 20.07
C LEU A 215 6.14 23.89 19.14
N VAL A 216 6.71 23.98 17.94
CA VAL A 216 6.32 24.93 16.89
C VAL A 216 5.81 24.14 15.67
N PRO A 217 4.61 24.42 15.14
CA PRO A 217 4.11 23.75 13.94
C PRO A 217 5.03 23.95 12.73
N GLY A 218 5.26 22.90 11.94
CA GLY A 218 6.11 22.95 10.75
C GLY A 218 5.59 23.90 9.67
N VAL A 219 4.27 24.13 9.63
CA VAL A 219 3.60 25.12 8.77
C VAL A 219 4.05 26.56 9.07
N ASP A 220 4.37 26.88 10.33
CA ASP A 220 4.84 28.20 10.76
C ASP A 220 6.36 28.40 10.53
N THR A 221 7.07 27.32 10.15
CA THR A 221 8.49 27.38 9.81
C THR A 221 8.70 27.68 8.33
N VAL A 222 9.95 27.98 7.95
CA VAL A 222 10.36 28.19 6.55
C VAL A 222 10.06 26.97 5.66
N ALA A 223 10.01 25.75 6.22
CA ALA A 223 9.71 24.53 5.48
C ALA A 223 8.22 24.40 5.09
N ARG A 224 7.31 25.08 5.82
CA ARG A 224 5.85 25.09 5.60
C ARG A 224 5.18 23.71 5.49
N ASP A 225 5.75 22.67 6.10
CA ASP A 225 5.21 21.30 6.05
C ASP A 225 4.26 21.03 7.24
N PRO A 226 2.96 20.76 7.01
CA PRO A 226 1.97 20.53 8.07
C PRO A 226 2.10 19.16 8.76
N ARG A 227 2.94 18.25 8.26
CA ARG A 227 3.27 16.96 8.90
C ARG A 227 4.34 17.10 9.98
N CYS A 228 5.10 18.18 9.91
CA CYS A 228 6.33 18.38 10.65
C CYS A 228 6.13 19.33 11.83
N TRP A 229 7.03 19.24 12.80
CA TRP A 229 7.11 20.10 13.99
C TRP A 229 8.56 20.44 14.29
N ALA A 230 8.81 21.65 14.78
CA ALA A 230 10.12 22.06 15.28
C ALA A 230 10.10 22.08 16.82
N VAL A 231 11.11 21.48 17.44
CA VAL A 231 11.31 21.51 18.89
C VAL A 231 12.26 22.65 19.21
N HIS A 232 11.72 23.79 19.65
CA HIS A 232 12.46 25.03 19.87
C HIS A 232 12.95 25.15 21.32
N ARG A 233 14.18 25.62 21.52
CA ARG A 233 14.80 25.84 22.84
C ARG A 233 14.45 27.23 23.38
N THR A 234 13.59 27.28 24.40
CA THR A 234 13.14 28.51 25.05
C THR A 234 14.03 28.90 26.23
N GLN A 235 13.77 30.04 26.88
CA GLN A 235 14.41 30.47 28.13
C GLN A 235 15.96 30.54 28.11
N LEU A 236 16.59 30.72 26.94
CA LEU A 236 18.05 30.79 26.81
C LEU A 236 18.69 31.94 27.60
N GLU A 237 17.92 32.99 27.91
CA GLU A 237 18.30 34.12 28.77
C GLU A 237 18.50 33.72 30.25
N PHE A 238 17.69 32.77 30.74
CA PHE A 238 17.73 32.30 32.13
C PHE A 238 18.51 30.99 32.31
N ARG A 239 18.51 30.13 31.28
CA ARG A 239 19.26 28.86 31.25
C ARG A 239 20.05 28.76 29.96
N SER A 240 21.33 29.16 30.03
CA SER A 240 22.28 29.13 28.92
C SER A 240 22.46 27.73 28.33
N ARG A 241 22.98 27.68 27.10
CA ARG A 241 23.34 26.42 26.42
C ARG A 241 24.34 25.62 27.26
N GLY A 242 24.09 24.32 27.40
CA GLY A 242 24.80 23.43 28.32
C GLY A 242 24.03 23.14 29.62
N SER A 243 22.90 23.84 29.85
CA SER A 243 22.00 23.53 30.99
C SER A 243 21.20 22.26 30.76
N SER A 244 20.88 21.95 29.50
CA SER A 244 20.23 20.70 29.09
C SER A 244 21.25 19.78 28.41
N PRO A 245 21.26 18.45 28.67
CA PRO A 245 22.13 17.53 27.95
C PRO A 245 21.82 17.48 26.45
N TRP A 246 20.58 17.82 26.05
CA TRP A 246 20.15 17.93 24.65
C TRP A 246 20.69 19.18 23.93
N ASP A 247 21.24 20.17 24.66
CA ASP A 247 21.78 21.41 24.08
C ASP A 247 22.91 21.14 23.05
N ARG A 248 23.55 19.96 23.10
CA ARG A 248 24.57 19.50 22.14
C ARG A 248 24.04 19.22 20.73
N PHE A 249 22.72 19.04 20.57
CA PHE A 249 22.05 18.75 19.30
C PHE A 249 21.30 19.98 18.74
N LEU A 250 21.56 21.17 19.31
CA LEU A 250 20.93 22.41 18.86
C LEU A 250 21.54 22.92 17.55
N VAL A 251 20.66 23.12 16.56
CA VAL A 251 20.98 23.82 15.31
C VAL A 251 20.07 25.04 15.22
N GLY A 252 20.65 26.24 15.20
CA GLY A 252 19.90 27.50 15.09
C GLY A 252 18.94 27.82 16.25
N GLY A 253 18.98 27.08 17.37
CA GLY A 253 18.01 27.19 18.48
C GLY A 253 16.93 26.11 18.50
N TYR A 254 16.95 25.18 17.55
CA TYR A 254 16.03 24.04 17.48
C TYR A 254 16.78 22.72 17.71
N LEU A 255 16.11 21.74 18.31
CA LEU A 255 16.64 20.39 18.49
C LEU A 255 16.62 19.64 17.15
N SER A 256 17.79 19.36 16.58
CA SER A 256 17.89 18.66 15.29
C SER A 256 17.61 17.18 15.45
N SER A 257 16.52 16.72 14.81
CA SER A 257 16.19 15.30 14.65
C SER A 257 17.30 14.53 13.93
N ARG A 258 17.85 15.11 12.85
CA ARG A 258 18.97 14.55 12.08
C ARG A 258 20.24 14.35 12.91
N ALA A 259 20.63 15.30 13.76
CA ALA A 259 21.83 15.13 14.59
C ALA A 259 21.70 13.96 15.58
N LEU A 260 20.49 13.75 16.12
CA LEU A 260 20.16 12.60 16.97
C LEU A 260 20.13 11.28 16.17
N LEU A 261 19.54 11.28 14.98
CA LEU A 261 19.53 10.13 14.07
C LEU A 261 20.93 9.72 13.64
N GLU A 262 21.80 10.66 13.29
CA GLU A 262 23.19 10.39 12.89
C GLU A 262 24.01 9.80 14.06
N LEU A 263 23.83 10.33 15.28
CA LEU A 263 24.45 9.76 16.49
C LEU A 263 23.95 8.34 16.77
N LEU A 264 22.64 8.10 16.71
CA LEU A 264 22.08 6.78 16.99
C LEU A 264 22.41 5.78 15.87
N ARG A 265 22.37 6.18 14.60
CA ARG A 265 22.81 5.35 13.46
C ARG A 265 24.26 4.92 13.63
N LYS A 266 25.16 5.85 13.98
CA LYS A 266 26.57 5.54 14.28
C LYS A 266 26.68 4.62 15.50
N ALA A 267 25.90 4.85 16.55
CA ALA A 267 25.92 4.00 17.74
C ALA A 267 25.49 2.56 17.45
N LEU A 268 24.38 2.38 16.74
CA LEU A 268 23.87 1.08 16.29
C LEU A 268 24.86 0.41 15.34
N ALA A 269 25.35 1.10 14.30
CA ALA A 269 26.21 0.50 13.28
C ALA A 269 27.61 0.11 13.77
N THR A 270 28.26 0.89 14.64
CA THR A 270 29.70 0.71 14.94
C THR A 270 30.03 0.31 16.37
N SER A 271 29.07 0.30 17.29
CA SER A 271 29.39 0.17 18.73
C SER A 271 28.40 -0.63 19.58
N VAL A 272 27.24 -1.02 19.04
CA VAL A 272 26.46 -2.13 19.62
C VAL A 272 27.10 -3.44 19.15
N ASN A 273 27.30 -4.37 20.09
CA ASN A 273 27.81 -5.70 19.79
C ASN A 273 26.67 -6.65 19.38
N TRP A 274 26.10 -6.45 18.20
CA TRP A 274 25.01 -7.28 17.68
C TRP A 274 25.32 -8.78 17.65
N PRO A 275 26.55 -9.24 17.31
CA PRO A 275 26.87 -10.67 17.39
C PRO A 275 26.71 -11.26 18.80
N ALA A 276 27.03 -10.49 19.86
CA ALA A 276 26.84 -10.95 21.23
C ALA A 276 25.36 -11.01 21.64
N ILE A 277 24.58 -9.96 21.31
CA ILE A 277 23.13 -9.93 21.57
C ILE A 277 22.43 -11.05 20.79
N GLY A 278 22.77 -11.23 19.51
CA GLY A 278 22.25 -12.30 18.68
C GLY A 278 22.58 -13.70 19.22
N SER A 279 23.82 -13.91 19.67
CA SER A 279 24.23 -15.18 20.29
C SER A 279 23.51 -15.46 21.61
N LEU A 280 23.16 -14.42 22.38
CA LEU A 280 22.38 -14.53 23.62
C LEU A 280 20.92 -14.90 23.33
N LEU A 281 20.33 -14.34 22.27
CA LEU A 281 18.92 -14.50 21.91
C LEU A 281 18.66 -15.61 20.86
N GLY A 282 19.69 -16.33 20.41
CA GLY A 282 19.57 -17.37 19.38
C GLY A 282 19.15 -16.84 17.99
N CYS A 283 19.50 -15.59 17.66
CA CYS A 283 19.11 -14.96 16.39
C CYS A 283 20.26 -14.16 15.75
N LEU A 284 20.17 -13.89 14.45
CA LEU A 284 21.08 -13.00 13.74
C LEU A 284 20.46 -11.60 13.65
N ILE A 285 20.99 -10.66 14.43
CA ILE A 285 20.60 -9.25 14.40
C ILE A 285 21.63 -8.47 13.58
N ARG A 286 21.16 -7.72 12.58
CA ARG A 286 22.02 -6.82 11.81
C ARG A 286 21.33 -5.47 11.56
N PRO A 287 22.01 -4.33 11.80
CA PRO A 287 21.47 -3.03 11.42
C PRO A 287 21.45 -2.91 9.89
N SER A 288 20.34 -2.42 9.33
CA SER A 288 20.25 -2.16 7.89
C SER A 288 21.09 -0.94 7.55
N VAL A 289 22.09 -1.12 6.71
CA VAL A 289 23.03 -0.04 6.32
C VAL A 289 22.52 0.74 5.10
N ALA A 290 21.58 0.16 4.34
CA ALA A 290 21.07 0.73 3.09
C ALA A 290 19.90 1.72 3.28
N SER A 291 19.26 1.73 4.46
CA SER A 291 18.15 2.65 4.75
C SER A 291 18.63 3.89 5.50
N GLU A 292 18.02 5.03 5.23
CA GLU A 292 18.14 6.19 6.12
C GLU A 292 17.37 5.98 7.43
N GLU A 293 16.38 5.09 7.45
CA GLU A 293 15.67 4.71 8.66
C GLU A 293 16.55 3.83 9.56
N LEU A 294 16.33 3.91 10.88
CA LEU A 294 17.04 3.06 11.85
C LEU A 294 16.38 1.68 11.92
N LEU A 295 16.60 0.86 10.91
CA LEU A 295 16.04 -0.49 10.81
C LEU A 295 17.05 -1.55 11.33
N LEU A 296 16.56 -2.50 12.12
CA LEU A 296 17.27 -3.71 12.52
C LEU A 296 16.58 -4.92 11.86
N GLU A 297 17.34 -5.67 11.07
CA GLU A 297 16.89 -6.92 10.46
C GLU A 297 17.27 -8.06 11.41
N VAL A 298 16.28 -8.84 11.84
CA VAL A 298 16.42 -9.90 12.84
C VAL A 298 15.95 -11.21 12.23
N GLN A 299 16.86 -12.16 12.09
CA GLN A 299 16.62 -13.47 11.50
C GLN A 299 16.75 -14.56 12.58
N HIS A 300 15.66 -15.28 12.81
CA HIS A 300 15.57 -16.45 13.69
C HIS A 300 15.18 -17.67 12.85
N GLU A 301 15.44 -18.89 13.32
CA GLU A 301 15.25 -20.17 12.56
C GLU A 301 13.83 -20.41 12.01
N HIS A 302 12.83 -19.65 12.50
CA HIS A 302 11.41 -19.79 12.17
C HIS A 302 10.75 -18.47 11.76
N LEU A 303 11.49 -17.35 11.79
CA LEU A 303 10.91 -16.01 11.76
C LEU A 303 11.95 -14.98 11.29
N GLU A 304 11.59 -14.19 10.30
CA GLU A 304 12.29 -12.96 9.95
C GLU A 304 11.43 -11.77 10.38
N LEU A 305 12.03 -10.81 11.07
CA LEU A 305 11.34 -9.63 11.57
C LEU A 305 12.22 -8.38 11.43
N ASN A 306 11.57 -7.25 11.16
CA ASN A 306 12.22 -5.96 10.96
C ASN A 306 11.81 -5.00 12.09
N VAL A 307 12.77 -4.56 12.91
CA VAL A 307 12.52 -3.62 14.02
C VAL A 307 12.93 -2.21 13.60
N ALA A 308 11.98 -1.30 13.50
CA ALA A 308 12.22 0.13 13.29
C ALA A 308 12.44 0.83 14.64
N VAL A 309 13.65 1.35 14.86
CA VAL A 309 14.02 2.10 16.07
C VAL A 309 13.61 3.56 15.91
N LEU A 310 12.58 3.97 16.64
CA LEU A 310 11.91 5.26 16.48
C LEU A 310 12.21 6.18 17.67
N LEU A 311 13.11 7.13 17.48
CA LEU A 311 13.35 8.23 18.43
C LEU A 311 12.11 9.12 18.52
N ALA A 312 11.51 9.23 19.71
CA ALA A 312 10.26 9.93 19.93
C ALA A 312 10.39 10.97 21.04
N VAL A 313 10.07 12.23 20.75
CA VAL A 313 9.76 13.24 21.77
C VAL A 313 8.30 13.07 22.16
N THR A 314 8.05 12.82 23.44
CA THR A 314 6.73 12.95 24.05
C THR A 314 6.48 14.43 24.36
N GLY A 315 5.41 15.01 23.81
CA GLY A 315 5.00 16.37 24.17
C GLY A 315 4.76 16.51 25.69
N THR A 316 5.04 17.68 26.24
CA THR A 316 4.81 17.98 27.68
C THR A 316 3.41 18.53 27.97
N ASP A 317 2.65 18.86 26.94
CA ASP A 317 1.32 19.44 27.04
C ASP A 317 0.23 18.36 26.91
N ALA A 318 -1.00 18.69 27.33
CA ALA A 318 -2.12 17.75 27.53
C ALA A 318 -2.68 17.05 26.27
N GLU A 319 -2.03 17.23 25.11
CA GLU A 319 -2.28 16.45 23.91
C GLU A 319 -1.08 15.50 23.72
N ASP A 320 -1.29 14.19 23.89
CA ASP A 320 -0.27 13.12 23.82
C ASP A 320 0.32 12.95 22.39
N ARG A 321 0.95 14.00 21.86
CA ARG A 321 1.52 14.06 20.52
C ARG A 321 2.94 13.52 20.57
N LEU A 322 3.16 12.43 19.85
CA LEU A 322 4.46 11.82 19.65
C LEU A 322 5.12 12.42 18.41
N LEU A 323 6.31 12.99 18.59
CA LEU A 323 7.10 13.56 17.51
C LEU A 323 8.31 12.68 17.24
N LEU A 324 8.39 12.10 16.05
CA LEU A 324 9.46 11.18 15.64
C LEU A 324 10.62 11.93 14.99
N ALA A 325 11.84 11.53 15.32
CA ALA A 325 12.98 11.83 14.47
C ALA A 325 12.90 10.91 13.25
N TRP A 326 12.53 11.49 12.10
CA TRP A 326 12.44 10.79 10.82
C TRP A 326 13.42 11.40 9.82
N PRO A 327 14.10 10.61 8.98
CA PRO A 327 14.91 11.14 7.88
C PRO A 327 13.98 11.77 6.83
N LEU A 328 13.83 13.09 6.93
CA LEU A 328 13.10 13.91 5.97
C LEU A 328 14.10 14.63 5.05
N GLU A 329 13.80 14.67 3.76
CA GLU A 329 14.64 15.35 2.78
C GLU A 329 14.50 16.88 2.82
N GLY A 330 15.51 17.58 2.31
CA GLY A 330 15.49 19.04 2.13
C GLY A 330 15.40 19.84 3.44
N LEU A 331 14.61 20.92 3.41
CA LEU A 331 14.48 21.88 4.52
C LEU A 331 13.85 21.26 5.78
N ALA A 332 13.10 20.17 5.64
CA ALA A 332 12.45 19.47 6.75
C ALA A 332 13.40 18.53 7.52
N GLY A 333 14.64 18.31 7.07
CA GLY A 333 15.55 17.32 7.68
C GLY A 333 15.98 17.61 9.12
N ASN A 334 15.76 18.81 9.67
CA ASN A 334 15.96 19.11 11.10
C ASN A 334 14.66 19.04 11.92
N LEU A 335 13.51 18.87 11.25
CA LEU A 335 12.19 18.82 11.86
C LEU A 335 11.83 17.41 12.32
N TRP A 336 10.78 17.33 13.12
CA TRP A 336 10.24 16.11 13.69
C TRP A 336 8.91 15.78 13.01
N LEU A 337 8.69 14.52 12.68
CA LEU A 337 7.46 14.04 12.05
C LEU A 337 6.41 13.72 13.12
N GLN A 338 5.17 14.19 12.97
CA GLN A 338 4.09 13.80 13.88
C GLN A 338 3.68 12.33 13.64
N ASP A 339 3.76 11.47 14.67
CA ASP A 339 3.18 10.12 14.60
C ASP A 339 1.71 10.16 15.02
N LEU A 340 0.84 9.80 14.09
CA LEU A 340 -0.60 9.67 14.32
C LEU A 340 -1.02 8.22 14.56
N TYR A 341 -0.12 7.25 14.32
CA TYR A 341 -0.45 5.83 14.37
C TYR A 341 -1.07 5.35 15.70
N PRO A 342 -0.58 5.76 16.89
CA PRO A 342 -1.19 5.32 18.14
C PRO A 342 -2.62 5.84 18.32
N ALA A 343 -2.92 7.07 17.85
CA ALA A 343 -4.26 7.63 17.88
C ALA A 343 -5.19 6.91 16.88
N GLU A 344 -4.69 6.59 15.68
CA GLU A 344 -5.40 5.80 14.67
C GLU A 344 -5.73 4.38 15.16
N ALA A 345 -4.74 3.67 15.73
CA ALA A 345 -4.92 2.33 16.27
C ALA A 345 -5.87 2.33 17.49
N ALA A 346 -5.76 3.33 18.36
CA ALA A 346 -6.68 3.50 19.49
C ALA A 346 -8.11 3.83 19.04
N ARG A 347 -8.30 4.65 17.99
CA ARG A 347 -9.62 4.96 17.44
C ARG A 347 -10.27 3.73 16.78
N LEU A 348 -9.53 3.00 15.95
CA LEU A 348 -10.03 1.74 15.36
C LEU A 348 -10.40 0.70 16.42
N ARG A 349 -9.58 0.58 17.48
CA ARG A 349 -9.91 -0.26 18.64
C ARG A 349 -11.19 0.21 19.33
N ALA A 350 -11.30 1.50 19.65
CA ALA A 350 -12.48 2.05 20.33
C ALA A 350 -13.78 1.93 19.51
N LEU A 351 -13.69 2.01 18.18
CA LEU A 351 -14.85 1.78 17.29
C LEU A 351 -15.27 0.30 17.32
N ASP A 352 -14.35 -0.64 17.09
CA ASP A 352 -14.67 -2.07 17.12
C ASP A 352 -15.08 -2.56 18.52
N ASP A 353 -14.53 -2.00 19.59
CA ASP A 353 -14.89 -2.36 20.97
C ASP A 353 -16.26 -1.76 21.38
N HIS A 354 -16.83 -0.83 20.59
CA HIS A 354 -18.15 -0.24 20.83
C HIS A 354 -19.30 -1.11 20.30
N ASP A 355 -19.13 -1.68 19.10
CA ASP A 355 -20.16 -2.46 18.39
C ASP A 355 -19.78 -3.94 18.13
N MET A 356 -18.61 -4.37 18.61
CA MET A 356 -17.98 -5.67 18.29
C MET A 356 -17.72 -5.86 16.79
N GLY A 357 -17.51 -4.75 16.07
CA GLY A 357 -17.30 -4.71 14.63
C GLY A 357 -15.95 -5.22 14.14
N THR A 358 -15.84 -5.40 12.82
CA THR A 358 -14.67 -6.00 12.16
C THR A 358 -13.77 -5.01 11.41
N ARG A 359 -13.68 -3.72 11.82
CA ARG A 359 -12.89 -2.70 11.08
C ARG A 359 -11.40 -3.04 11.08
N ARG A 360 -10.83 -3.45 12.22
CA ARG A 360 -9.43 -3.89 12.33
C ARG A 360 -9.13 -5.11 11.45
N ARG A 361 -10.11 -6.02 11.31
CA ARG A 361 -10.05 -7.21 10.46
C ARG A 361 -10.06 -6.82 8.98
N LEU A 362 -10.92 -5.89 8.57
CA LEU A 362 -10.90 -5.32 7.23
C LEU A 362 -9.56 -4.66 6.89
N LEU A 363 -8.96 -3.90 7.82
CA LEU A 363 -7.63 -3.31 7.63
C LEU A 363 -6.55 -4.38 7.41
N LEU A 364 -6.57 -5.45 8.21
CA LEU A 364 -5.67 -6.60 8.08
C LEU A 364 -5.76 -7.26 6.69
N LEU A 365 -6.98 -7.46 6.20
CA LEU A 365 -7.27 -8.05 4.90
C LEU A 365 -6.78 -7.18 3.73
N LEU A 366 -7.11 -5.88 3.76
CA LEU A 366 -6.61 -4.91 2.78
C LEU A 366 -5.08 -4.85 2.79
N CYS A 367 -4.45 -4.89 3.97
CA CYS A 367 -3.01 -5.00 4.08
C CYS A 367 -2.48 -6.28 3.42
N GLY A 368 -3.09 -7.45 3.68
CA GLY A 368 -2.69 -8.71 3.03
C GLY A 368 -2.72 -8.62 1.51
N VAL A 369 -3.84 -8.15 0.95
CA VAL A 369 -4.02 -7.93 -0.49
C VAL A 369 -2.97 -6.98 -1.07
N CYS A 370 -2.73 -5.82 -0.44
CA CYS A 370 -1.74 -4.86 -0.94
C CYS A 370 -0.29 -5.36 -0.85
N HIS A 371 0.04 -6.30 0.04
CA HIS A 371 1.37 -6.93 0.06
C HIS A 371 1.53 -8.04 -0.98
N SER A 372 0.46 -8.79 -1.30
CA SER A 372 0.49 -9.83 -2.34
C SER A 372 0.62 -9.25 -3.76
N HIS A 373 0.04 -8.07 -4.01
CA HIS A 373 0.01 -7.47 -5.35
C HIS A 373 1.11 -6.42 -5.57
N PRO A 374 2.05 -6.60 -6.52
CA PRO A 374 3.18 -5.69 -6.70
C PRO A 374 2.75 -4.27 -7.09
N ALA A 375 1.69 -4.11 -7.87
CA ALA A 375 1.10 -2.81 -8.21
C ALA A 375 0.57 -2.06 -6.97
N LEU A 376 0.00 -2.81 -6.00
CA LEU A 376 -0.58 -2.24 -4.77
C LEU A 376 0.44 -2.08 -3.64
N SER A 377 1.66 -2.58 -3.79
CA SER A 377 2.73 -2.53 -2.76
C SER A 377 3.08 -1.11 -2.28
N ARG A 378 2.78 -0.07 -3.08
CA ARG A 378 2.91 1.35 -2.70
C ARG A 378 1.87 1.79 -1.67
N LEU A 379 0.71 1.14 -1.62
CA LEU A 379 -0.35 1.39 -0.65
C LEU A 379 -0.02 0.75 0.70
N GLY A 380 1.02 1.26 1.36
CA GLY A 380 1.34 0.86 2.72
C GLY A 380 0.19 1.15 3.69
N ARG A 381 0.15 0.39 4.80
CA ARG A 381 -0.80 0.46 5.92
C ARG A 381 -1.37 1.84 6.23
N ARG A 382 -0.52 2.88 6.27
CA ARG A 382 -0.92 4.28 6.58
C ARG A 382 -2.09 4.78 5.71
N HIS A 383 -2.16 4.39 4.44
CA HIS A 383 -3.20 4.80 3.51
C HIS A 383 -4.51 4.05 3.80
N LEU A 384 -4.40 2.72 3.94
CA LEU A 384 -5.51 1.81 4.22
C LEU A 384 -6.18 2.15 5.57
N THR A 385 -5.40 2.53 6.58
CA THR A 385 -5.92 3.03 7.86
C THR A 385 -6.85 4.24 7.68
N GLN A 386 -6.55 5.19 6.76
CA GLN A 386 -7.44 6.35 6.53
C GLN A 386 -8.70 6.01 5.74
N VAL A 387 -8.70 4.91 4.98
CA VAL A 387 -9.89 4.39 4.29
C VAL A 387 -10.80 3.72 5.31
N VAL A 388 -10.24 2.81 6.11
CA VAL A 388 -10.98 2.08 7.15
C VAL A 388 -11.47 3.00 8.27
N LEU A 389 -10.70 4.02 8.67
CA LEU A 389 -11.18 5.04 9.62
C LEU A 389 -12.37 5.82 9.05
N ARG A 390 -12.33 6.22 7.77
CA ARG A 390 -13.44 6.97 7.16
C ARG A 390 -14.73 6.16 7.10
N LEU A 391 -14.66 4.92 6.61
CA LEU A 391 -15.80 4.01 6.63
C LEU A 391 -16.23 3.70 8.06
N GLY A 392 -15.28 3.56 8.98
CA GLY A 392 -15.53 3.16 10.37
C GLY A 392 -16.35 4.17 11.19
N GLU A 393 -16.38 5.45 10.77
CA GLU A 393 -17.25 6.50 11.33
C GLU A 393 -18.66 6.50 10.71
N GLU A 394 -18.91 5.74 9.64
CA GLU A 394 -20.25 5.60 9.05
C GLU A 394 -21.06 4.57 9.86
N GLU A 395 -22.32 4.90 10.18
CA GLU A 395 -23.27 4.05 10.88
C GLU A 395 -23.81 2.93 9.96
N VAL A 396 -22.93 1.97 9.62
CA VAL A 396 -23.22 0.79 8.80
C VAL A 396 -23.03 -0.51 9.58
N ASP A 397 -23.56 -1.63 9.09
CA ASP A 397 -23.34 -2.94 9.72
C ASP A 397 -21.87 -3.38 9.58
N TRP A 398 -21.21 -3.57 10.71
CA TRP A 398 -19.81 -4.00 10.85
C TRP A 398 -19.66 -5.47 11.32
N ALA A 399 -20.73 -6.26 11.29
CA ALA A 399 -20.68 -7.69 11.58
C ALA A 399 -19.84 -8.47 10.54
N GLU A 400 -19.29 -9.62 10.95
CA GLU A 400 -18.48 -10.49 10.08
C GLU A 400 -19.20 -10.87 8.78
N ALA A 401 -20.53 -11.05 8.80
CA ALA A 401 -21.31 -11.39 7.62
C ALA A 401 -21.30 -10.30 6.53
N ALA A 402 -21.14 -9.03 6.91
CA ALA A 402 -21.10 -7.88 5.99
C ALA A 402 -19.67 -7.52 5.53
N LEU A 403 -18.65 -8.24 6.03
CA LEU A 403 -17.24 -7.90 5.81
C LEU A 403 -16.85 -7.82 4.32
N GLY A 404 -17.40 -8.68 3.47
CA GLY A 404 -17.21 -8.63 2.02
C GLY A 404 -17.81 -7.38 1.35
N GLU A 405 -18.95 -6.88 1.84
CA GLU A 405 -19.50 -5.59 1.37
C GLU A 405 -18.60 -4.42 1.79
N ARG A 406 -18.14 -4.42 3.05
CA ARG A 406 -17.24 -3.38 3.56
C ARG A 406 -15.88 -3.40 2.84
N PHE A 407 -15.42 -4.56 2.38
CA PHE A 407 -14.24 -4.68 1.52
C PHE A 407 -14.45 -4.00 0.17
N LEU A 408 -15.57 -4.24 -0.51
CA LEU A 408 -15.88 -3.58 -1.79
C LEU A 408 -16.02 -2.05 -1.60
N GLN A 409 -16.70 -1.60 -0.56
CA GLN A 409 -16.80 -0.16 -0.21
C GLN A 409 -15.43 0.47 0.09
N ALA A 410 -14.50 -0.27 0.70
CA ALA A 410 -13.13 0.21 0.91
C ALA A 410 -12.36 0.37 -0.41
N LEU A 411 -12.56 -0.53 -1.38
CA LEU A 411 -12.01 -0.38 -2.73
C LEU A 411 -12.64 0.82 -3.47
N GLU A 412 -13.96 0.98 -3.41
CA GLU A 412 -14.68 2.12 -4.01
C GLU A 412 -14.20 3.47 -3.42
N LEU A 413 -14.10 3.57 -2.09
CA LEU A 413 -13.64 4.80 -1.43
C LEU A 413 -12.17 5.09 -1.78
N LEU A 414 -11.33 4.06 -1.85
CA LEU A 414 -9.92 4.17 -2.24
C LEU A 414 -9.77 4.62 -3.70
N ILE A 415 -10.51 4.03 -4.64
CA ILE A 415 -10.55 4.45 -6.06
C ILE A 415 -11.03 5.90 -6.17
N SER A 416 -12.11 6.29 -5.49
CA SER A 416 -12.58 7.67 -5.48
C SER A 416 -11.53 8.66 -4.93
N GLY A 417 -10.64 8.19 -4.03
CA GLY A 417 -9.52 8.98 -3.52
C GLY A 417 -8.40 9.13 -4.54
N LEU A 418 -8.12 8.07 -5.30
CA LEU A 418 -7.11 8.04 -6.36
C LEU A 418 -7.54 8.90 -7.57
N GLU A 419 -8.81 8.81 -8.00
CA GLU A 419 -9.41 9.69 -9.02
C GLU A 419 -9.31 11.19 -8.67
N ARG A 420 -9.29 11.51 -7.37
CA ARG A 420 -9.11 12.88 -6.85
C ARG A 420 -7.64 13.22 -6.52
N ALA A 421 -6.72 12.28 -6.73
CA ALA A 421 -5.32 12.31 -6.28
C ALA A 421 -5.16 12.73 -4.80
N SER A 422 -6.16 12.44 -3.96
CA SER A 422 -6.30 13.04 -2.63
C SER A 422 -6.87 12.07 -1.60
N LEU A 423 -6.00 11.69 -0.66
CA LEU A 423 -6.33 10.91 0.52
C LEU A 423 -5.91 11.72 1.77
N PRO A 424 -6.74 12.67 2.24
CA PRO A 424 -6.47 13.40 3.47
C PRO A 424 -6.40 12.45 4.68
N CYS A 425 -5.50 12.73 5.63
CA CYS A 425 -5.45 12.02 6.91
C CYS A 425 -6.65 12.41 7.80
N HIS A 426 -7.21 11.43 8.51
CA HIS A 426 -8.38 11.61 9.37
C HIS A 426 -8.12 12.61 10.51
N PHE A 427 -6.99 12.47 11.22
CA PHE A 427 -6.62 13.36 12.33
C PHE A 427 -5.92 14.66 11.89
N ASN A 428 -5.49 14.76 10.63
CA ASN A 428 -4.89 15.97 10.08
C ASN A 428 -5.30 16.14 8.60
N PRO A 429 -6.47 16.74 8.31
CA PRO A 429 -6.98 16.90 6.94
C PRO A 429 -6.08 17.74 6.02
N GLY A 430 -5.14 18.52 6.57
CA GLY A 430 -4.14 19.27 5.80
C GLY A 430 -3.06 18.39 5.16
N VAL A 431 -3.00 17.10 5.49
CA VAL A 431 -2.01 16.15 4.97
C VAL A 431 -2.67 15.20 3.97
N ASN A 432 -2.37 15.39 2.69
CA ASN A 432 -2.69 14.41 1.64
C ASN A 432 -1.63 13.30 1.61
N LEU A 433 -2.01 12.05 1.84
CA LEU A 433 -1.07 10.92 1.83
C LEU A 433 -0.63 10.48 0.42
N PHE A 434 -1.40 10.82 -0.63
CA PHE A 434 -1.05 10.54 -2.02
C PHE A 434 -0.08 11.56 -2.63
N SER A 435 0.25 12.65 -1.92
CA SER A 435 1.17 13.68 -2.42
C SER A 435 2.62 13.18 -2.63
N SER A 436 2.96 11.98 -2.14
CA SER A 436 4.27 11.35 -2.35
C SER A 436 4.28 10.32 -3.48
N LEU A 437 3.14 10.03 -4.11
CA LEU A 437 3.02 9.11 -5.24
C LEU A 437 3.07 9.91 -6.54
N ARG A 438 3.56 9.28 -7.61
CA ARG A 438 3.50 9.87 -8.96
C ARG A 438 2.09 9.70 -9.55
N GLU A 439 1.73 10.57 -10.48
CA GLU A 439 0.44 10.50 -11.22
C GLU A 439 0.31 9.13 -11.93
N GLU A 440 1.37 8.68 -12.61
CA GLU A 440 1.47 7.34 -13.22
C GLU A 440 1.22 6.20 -12.20
N GLU A 441 1.81 6.30 -10.99
CA GLU A 441 1.60 5.30 -9.93
C GLU A 441 0.17 5.32 -9.40
N ILE A 442 -0.48 6.50 -9.33
CA ILE A 442 -1.87 6.66 -8.91
C ILE A 442 -2.82 6.02 -9.93
N ASP A 443 -2.58 6.23 -11.23
CA ASP A 443 -3.36 5.65 -12.32
C ASP A 443 -3.22 4.12 -12.39
N ASP A 444 -1.98 3.59 -12.29
CA ASP A 444 -1.72 2.14 -12.27
C ASP A 444 -2.40 1.45 -11.08
N ILE A 445 -2.32 2.04 -9.88
CA ILE A 445 -3.00 1.55 -8.67
C ILE A 445 -4.52 1.62 -8.87
N GLY A 446 -5.04 2.72 -9.40
CA GLY A 446 -6.46 2.91 -9.69
C GLY A 446 -7.01 1.85 -10.65
N TYR A 447 -6.29 1.57 -11.74
CA TYR A 447 -6.65 0.55 -12.72
C TYR A 447 -6.64 -0.88 -12.14
N ALA A 448 -5.64 -1.21 -11.32
CA ALA A 448 -5.55 -2.49 -10.64
C ALA A 448 -6.72 -2.70 -9.66
N LEU A 449 -7.07 -1.68 -8.87
CA LEU A 449 -8.20 -1.73 -7.94
C LEU A 449 -9.55 -1.78 -8.68
N TYR A 450 -9.70 -1.04 -9.78
CA TYR A 450 -10.93 -1.06 -10.60
C TYR A 450 -11.16 -2.42 -11.27
N SER A 451 -10.09 -3.07 -11.72
CA SER A 451 -10.11 -4.45 -12.20
C SER A 451 -10.48 -5.42 -11.06
N GLY A 452 -9.96 -5.17 -9.86
CA GLY A 452 -10.35 -5.86 -8.63
C GLY A 452 -11.83 -5.68 -8.23
N LEU A 453 -12.45 -4.52 -8.48
CA LEU A 453 -13.89 -4.37 -8.26
C LEU A 453 -14.73 -5.18 -9.25
N GLN A 454 -14.26 -5.36 -10.50
CA GLN A 454 -14.95 -6.19 -11.49
C GLN A 454 -14.82 -7.69 -11.21
N ALA A 455 -13.68 -8.11 -10.67
CA ALA A 455 -13.40 -9.49 -10.28
C ALA A 455 -12.68 -9.53 -8.92
N PRO A 456 -13.43 -9.45 -7.80
CA PRO A 456 -12.85 -9.37 -6.44
C PRO A 456 -11.95 -10.54 -6.08
N GLU A 457 -12.17 -11.71 -6.68
CA GLU A 457 -11.34 -12.89 -6.49
C GLU A 457 -9.97 -12.84 -7.18
N TRP A 458 -9.70 -11.84 -8.02
CA TRP A 458 -8.36 -11.63 -8.57
C TRP A 458 -7.43 -10.91 -7.57
N LEU A 459 -8.00 -10.27 -6.54
CA LEU A 459 -7.25 -9.60 -5.48
C LEU A 459 -6.82 -10.54 -4.34
N LEU A 460 -7.45 -11.72 -4.22
CA LEU A 460 -7.20 -12.72 -3.16
C LEU A 460 -6.27 -13.83 -3.68
#